data_AF-A0A0E3ZFL6-F1
#
_entry.id   AF-A0A0E3ZFL6-F1
#
_cell.length_a   1.000
_cell.length_b   1.000
_cell.length_c   1.000
_cell.angle_alpha   90.00
_cell.angle_beta   90.00
_cell.angle_gamma   90.00
#
_symmetry.space_group_name_H-M   'P 1'
#
loop_
_entity.id
_entity.type
_entity.pdbx_description
1 polymer ?
#
loop_
_entity_poly.entity_id
_entity_poly.type
_entity_poly.pdbx_seq_one_letter_code
_entity_poly.pdbx_strand_id
1 'polypeptide(L)'
;MLTANIGLESAQVNPEFTEIIRKFFEDWITAFSYTFQSQNQQPEARMVDEQAVQEIEGAVMLSVISGNEKHFLATCERIRSYLRESLWGKLLSKLKTQTTV
;
A
#
# COMPACT_ATOMS: atom_id res chain seq x y z
N MET A 1 -10.27 -7.14 5.42
CA MET A 1 -10.40 -6.24 4.26
C MET A 1 -11.87 -5.91 4.09
N LEU A 2 -12.27 -4.66 4.31
CA LEU A 2 -13.68 -4.29 4.24
C LEU A 2 -14.18 -4.30 2.80
N THR A 3 -13.46 -3.62 1.90
CA THR A 3 -13.89 -3.52 0.49
C THR A 3 -13.68 -4.82 -0.26
N ALA A 4 -12.70 -5.65 0.13
CA ALA A 4 -12.56 -6.99 -0.46
C ALA A 4 -13.71 -7.92 -0.04
N ASN A 5 -14.17 -7.84 1.21
CA ASN A 5 -15.32 -8.62 1.67
C ASN A 5 -16.61 -8.15 0.99
N ILE A 6 -16.85 -6.83 0.94
CA ILE A 6 -17.98 -6.25 0.18
C ILE A 6 -17.89 -6.65 -1.30
N GLY A 7 -16.69 -6.65 -1.86
CA GLY A 7 -16.43 -7.09 -3.22
C GLY A 7 -16.78 -8.56 -3.44
N LEU A 8 -16.35 -9.45 -2.54
CA LEU A 8 -16.68 -10.88 -2.61
C LEU A 8 -18.18 -11.14 -2.48
N GLU A 9 -18.85 -10.46 -1.54
CA GLU A 9 -20.31 -10.52 -1.38
C GLU A 9 -21.02 -10.02 -2.64
N SER A 10 -20.55 -8.92 -3.23
CA SER A 10 -21.10 -8.35 -4.47
C SER A 10 -20.87 -9.28 -5.67
N ALA A 11 -19.70 -9.92 -5.75
CA ALA A 11 -19.33 -10.87 -6.79
C ALA A 11 -20.16 -12.16 -6.73
N GLN A 12 -20.54 -12.62 -5.53
CA GLN A 12 -21.43 -13.76 -5.36
C GLN A 12 -22.84 -13.47 -5.90
N VAL A 13 -23.30 -12.22 -5.79
CA VAL A 13 -24.62 -11.79 -6.28
C VAL A 13 -24.59 -11.44 -7.77
N ASN A 14 -23.51 -10.82 -8.25
CA ASN A 14 -23.28 -10.52 -9.65
C ASN A 14 -21.81 -10.85 -10.03
N PRO A 15 -21.57 -12.01 -10.67
CA PRO A 15 -20.23 -12.47 -11.03
C PRO A 15 -19.41 -11.51 -11.89
N GLU A 16 -20.06 -10.62 -12.66
CA GLU A 16 -19.38 -9.62 -13.51
C GLU A 16 -18.54 -8.64 -12.68
N PHE A 17 -18.90 -8.41 -11.40
CA PHE A 17 -18.12 -7.53 -10.53
C PHE A 17 -16.78 -8.12 -10.12
N THR A 18 -16.61 -9.45 -10.16
CA THR A 18 -15.37 -10.12 -9.73
C THR A 18 -14.15 -9.52 -10.42
N GLU A 19 -14.24 -9.36 -11.74
CA GLU A 19 -13.14 -8.83 -12.54
C GLU A 19 -12.90 -7.33 -12.28
N ILE A 20 -13.97 -6.57 -12.07
CA ILE A 20 -13.89 -5.14 -11.73
C ILE A 20 -13.18 -4.94 -10.39
N ILE A 21 -13.56 -5.71 -9.37
CA ILE A 21 -12.98 -5.65 -8.03
C ILE A 21 -11.51 -6.10 -8.05
N ARG A 22 -11.21 -7.20 -8.75
CA ARG A 22 -9.83 -7.67 -8.93
C ARG A 22 -8.97 -6.61 -9.58
N LYS A 23 -9.46 -5.99 -10.66
CA LYS A 23 -8.77 -4.92 -11.37
C LYS A 23 -8.55 -3.69 -10.50
N PHE A 24 -9.53 -3.30 -9.70
CA PHE A 24 -9.40 -2.21 -8.75
C PHE A 24 -8.24 -2.42 -7.77
N PHE A 25 -8.14 -3.61 -7.15
CA PHE A 25 -7.05 -3.90 -6.23
C PHE A 25 -5.69 -3.99 -6.93
N GLU A 26 -5.61 -4.59 -8.12
CA GLU A 26 -4.37 -4.62 -8.91
C GLU A 26 -3.91 -3.21 -9.30
N ASP A 27 -4.82 -2.34 -9.73
CA ASP A 27 -4.51 -0.95 -10.09
C ASP A 27 -4.03 -0.17 -8.85
N TRP A 28 -4.61 -0.42 -7.67
CA TRP A 28 -4.20 0.21 -6.41
C TRP A 28 -2.82 -0.27 -5.93
N ILE A 29 -2.58 -1.58 -5.92
CA ILE A 29 -1.26 -2.17 -5.60
C ILE A 29 -0.21 -1.63 -6.57
N THR A 30 -0.52 -1.58 -7.86
CA THR A 30 0.39 -1.05 -8.89
C THR A 30 0.71 0.43 -8.68
N ALA A 31 -0.25 1.24 -8.23
CA ALA A 31 -0.01 2.64 -7.89
C ALA A 31 0.97 2.79 -6.71
N PHE A 32 0.86 1.92 -5.70
CA PHE A 32 1.87 1.82 -4.64
C PHE A 32 3.22 1.40 -5.19
N SER A 33 3.26 0.42 -6.10
CA SER A 33 4.49 0.03 -6.78
C SER A 33 5.15 1.20 -7.47
N TYR A 34 4.43 2.10 -8.16
CA TYR A 34 5.05 3.29 -8.77
C TYR A 34 5.60 4.28 -7.74
N THR A 35 4.88 4.44 -6.63
CA THR A 35 5.27 5.34 -5.54
C THR A 35 6.51 4.81 -4.82
N PHE A 36 6.60 3.49 -4.64
CA PHE A 36 7.72 2.77 -4.04
C PHE A 36 8.79 2.37 -5.09
N GLN A 37 8.55 2.43 -6.40
CA GLN A 37 9.46 1.99 -7.49
C GLN A 37 10.65 2.89 -7.69
N SER A 38 10.59 4.13 -7.22
CA SER A 38 11.83 4.90 -7.04
C SER A 38 12.81 4.19 -6.10
N GLN A 39 12.41 3.07 -5.47
CA GLN A 39 13.07 2.41 -4.35
C GLN A 39 13.42 0.94 -4.62
N ASN A 40 12.58 0.11 -5.27
CA ASN A 40 12.83 -1.34 -5.42
C ASN A 40 12.60 -1.89 -6.84
N GLN A 41 13.67 -2.36 -7.50
CA GLN A 41 13.62 -3.17 -8.73
C GLN A 41 13.57 -4.69 -8.42
N GLN A 42 13.04 -5.09 -7.26
CA GLN A 42 13.14 -6.45 -6.77
C GLN A 42 11.77 -7.06 -6.46
N PRO A 43 11.60 -8.39 -6.53
CA PRO A 43 10.36 -9.09 -6.21
C PRO A 43 9.78 -8.77 -4.82
N GLU A 44 10.63 -8.41 -3.84
CA GLU A 44 10.16 -8.03 -2.50
C GLU A 44 9.38 -6.70 -2.49
N ALA A 45 9.44 -5.89 -3.56
CA ALA A 45 8.70 -4.63 -3.68
C ALA A 45 7.19 -4.85 -3.65
N ARG A 46 6.72 -5.84 -4.41
CA ARG A 46 5.28 -6.12 -4.56
C ARG A 46 4.66 -6.56 -3.24
N MET A 47 5.40 -7.30 -2.41
CA MET A 47 4.93 -7.69 -1.08
C MET A 47 4.66 -6.47 -0.19
N VAL A 48 5.51 -5.44 -0.27
CA VAL A 48 5.32 -4.19 0.51
C VAL A 48 4.13 -3.39 -0.03
N ASP A 49 3.93 -3.36 -1.34
CA ASP A 49 2.77 -2.72 -1.98
C ASP A 49 1.45 -3.38 -1.54
N GLU A 50 1.40 -4.72 -1.61
CA GLU A 50 0.25 -5.52 -1.20
C GLU A 50 -0.04 -5.34 0.30
N GLN A 51 1.01 -5.33 1.13
CA GLN A 51 0.89 -5.11 2.57
C GLN A 51 0.30 -3.73 2.88
N ALA A 52 0.75 -2.68 2.19
CA ALA A 52 0.24 -1.31 2.40
C ALA A 52 -1.26 -1.21 2.10
N VAL A 53 -1.72 -1.81 1.00
CA VAL A 53 -3.15 -1.84 0.64
C VAL A 53 -3.97 -2.61 1.68
N GLN A 54 -3.51 -3.78 2.11
CA GLN A 54 -4.20 -4.58 3.14
C GLN A 54 -4.34 -3.85 4.48
N GLU A 55 -3.31 -3.11 4.87
CA GLU A 55 -3.30 -2.33 6.11
C GLU A 55 -4.24 -1.14 6.05
N ILE A 56 -4.27 -0.41 4.93
CA ILE A 56 -5.23 0.70 4.72
C ILE A 56 -6.65 0.15 4.81
N GLU A 57 -6.94 -0.95 4.12
CA GLU A 57 -8.22 -1.63 4.16
C GLU A 57 -8.66 -2.00 5.58
N GLY A 58 -7.74 -2.57 6.37
CA GLY A 58 -7.98 -2.90 7.77
C GLY A 58 -8.24 -1.65 8.62
N ALA A 59 -7.50 -0.57 8.38
CA ALA A 59 -7.63 0.66 9.13
C ALA A 59 -8.92 1.42 8.81
N VAL A 60 -9.37 1.42 7.55
CA VAL A 60 -10.67 1.94 7.13
C VAL A 60 -11.78 1.13 7.81
N MET A 61 -11.71 -0.20 7.76
CA MET A 61 -12.66 -1.08 8.44
C MET A 61 -12.81 -0.75 9.92
N LEU A 62 -11.68 -0.64 10.64
CA LEU A 62 -11.68 -0.30 12.06
C LEU A 62 -12.22 1.10 12.32
N SER A 63 -11.95 2.06 11.43
CA SER A 63 -12.45 3.43 11.58
C SER A 63 -13.97 3.49 11.42
N VAL A 64 -14.54 2.70 10.50
CA VAL A 64 -15.99 2.57 10.33
C VAL A 64 -16.64 1.92 11.55
N ILE A 65 -16.08 0.80 12.05
CA ILE A 65 -16.65 0.07 13.19
C ILE A 65 -16.57 0.88 14.49
N SER A 66 -15.44 1.56 14.71
CA SER A 66 -15.20 2.32 15.94
C SER A 66 -15.76 3.75 15.93
N GLY A 67 -16.13 4.26 14.74
CA GLY A 67 -16.50 5.67 14.55
C GLY A 67 -15.33 6.63 14.79
N ASN A 68 -14.08 6.16 14.70
CA ASN A 68 -12.88 6.94 15.01
C ASN A 68 -11.76 6.70 13.98
N GLU A 69 -11.33 7.77 13.31
CA GLU A 69 -10.30 7.76 12.26
C GLU A 69 -8.86 7.58 12.77
N LYS A 70 -8.62 7.55 14.08
CA LYS A 70 -7.27 7.44 14.65
C LYS A 70 -6.48 6.26 14.08
N HIS A 71 -7.13 5.12 13.85
CA HIS A 71 -6.50 3.92 13.32
C HIS A 71 -6.08 4.11 11.85
N PHE A 72 -6.91 4.78 11.05
CA PHE A 72 -6.60 5.16 9.68
C PHE A 72 -5.42 6.12 9.61
N LEU A 73 -5.46 7.22 10.38
CA LEU A 73 -4.38 8.21 10.40
C LEU A 73 -3.03 7.61 10.83
N ALA A 74 -3.04 6.78 11.88
CA ALA A 74 -1.83 6.08 12.33
C ALA A 74 -1.27 5.13 11.25
N THR A 75 -2.14 4.49 10.47
CA THR A 75 -1.75 3.60 9.37
C THR A 75 -1.15 4.38 8.20
N CYS A 76 -1.74 5.52 7.83
CA CYS A 76 -1.18 6.42 6.81
C CYS A 76 0.23 6.90 7.20
N GLU A 77 0.43 7.26 8.47
CA GLU A 77 1.74 7.68 8.98
C GLU A 77 2.79 6.58 8.91
N ARG A 78 2.42 5.34 9.24
CA ARG A 78 3.30 4.17 9.14
C ARG A 78 3.63 3.84 7.68
N ILE A 79 2.66 3.84 6.77
CA ILE A 79 2.92 3.60 5.34
C ILE A 79 3.81 4.71 4.76
N ARG A 80 3.65 5.94 5.23
CA ARG A 80 4.54 7.05 4.86
C ARG A 80 5.98 6.84 5.35
N SER A 81 6.23 6.09 6.42
CA SER A 81 7.60 5.79 6.85
C SER A 81 8.31 4.86 5.86
N TYR A 82 7.58 3.99 5.15
CA TYR A 82 8.13 3.16 4.07
C TYR A 82 8.77 4.01 2.96
N LEU A 83 8.25 5.22 2.73
CA LEU A 83 8.82 6.19 1.79
C LEU A 83 10.07 6.88 2.33
N ARG A 84 10.19 7.09 3.66
CA ARG A 84 11.31 7.86 4.26
C ARG A 84 12.57 7.03 4.47
N GLU A 85 12.45 5.82 5.02
CA GLU A 85 13.63 5.00 5.38
C GLU A 85 14.49 4.66 4.16
N SER A 86 13.84 4.50 3.01
CA SER A 86 14.43 4.26 1.69
C SER A 86 15.03 5.51 1.03
N LEU A 87 14.45 6.71 1.23
CA LEU A 87 15.01 7.98 0.75
C LEU A 87 16.34 8.32 1.45
N TRP A 88 16.40 8.13 2.78
CA TRP A 88 17.63 8.35 3.54
C TRP A 88 18.72 7.34 3.19
N GLY A 89 18.38 6.07 2.97
CA GLY A 89 19.32 5.07 2.47
C GLY A 89 19.96 5.45 1.13
N LYS A 90 19.17 5.97 0.18
CA LYS A 90 19.66 6.44 -1.13
C LYS A 90 20.42 7.77 -1.06
N LEU A 91 20.03 8.68 -0.16
CA LEU A 91 20.76 9.93 0.05
C LEU A 91 22.14 9.64 0.66
N LEU A 92 22.20 8.77 1.67
CA LEU A 92 23.45 8.37 2.31
C LEU A 92 24.37 7.60 1.36
N SER A 93 23.85 6.75 0.47
CA SER A 93 24.67 6.07 -0.54
C SER A 93 25.25 7.04 -1.57
N LYS A 94 24.46 8.03 -2.03
CA LYS A 94 24.94 9.11 -2.91
C LYS A 94 25.99 10.02 -2.26
N LEU A 95 25.85 10.30 -0.97
CA LEU A 95 26.83 11.11 -0.23
C LEU A 95 28.15 10.36 -0.05
N LYS A 96 28.10 9.04 0.21
CA LYS A 96 29.30 8.19 0.30
C LYS A 96 30.05 8.09 -1.03
N THR A 97 29.38 8.10 -2.17
CA THR A 97 30.06 8.04 -3.48
C THR A 97 30.66 9.36 -3.93
N GLN A 98 30.22 10.51 -3.39
CA GLN A 98 30.80 11.83 -3.68
C GLN A 98 32.00 12.21 -2.80
N THR A 99 32.25 11.48 -1.70
CA THR A 99 33.35 11.80 -0.76
C THR A 99 34.62 10.99 -1.04
N THR A 100 34.63 10.15 -2.07
CA THR A 100 35.81 9.40 -2.52
C THR A 100 36.44 10.11 -3.72
N VAL A 101 37.10 11.25 -3.48
CA VAL A 101 38.05 11.89 -4.40
C VAL A 101 39.26 12.32 -3.58
#